data_AF-A0A5K0W6W7-F1
#
_entry.id   AF-A0A5K0W6W7-F1
#
_cell.length_a   1.000
_cell.length_b   1.000
_cell.length_c   1.000
_cell.angle_alpha   90.00
_cell.angle_beta   90.00
_cell.angle_gamma   90.00
#
_symmetry.space_group_name_H-M   'P 1'
#
loop_
_entity.id
_entity.type
_entity.pdbx_description
1 polymer ?
#
loop_
_entity_poly.entity_id
_entity_poly.type
_entity_poly.pdbx_seq_one_letter_code
_entity_poly.pdbx_strand_id
1 'polypeptide(L)' 'VHKQGSLVGRAIDLSKLNGYDDLIYELERLFDMEGLLRDPAKGWQVVYTDDENDMMLVGDDPW' A
#
# COMPACT_ATOMS: atom_id res chain seq x y z
N VAL A 1 4.58 7.16 1.17
CA VAL A 1 4.68 5.68 1.07
C VAL A 1 6.13 5.27 0.91
N HIS A 2 6.56 4.27 1.68
CA HIS A 2 7.91 3.72 1.63
C HIS A 2 7.83 2.22 1.34
N LYS A 3 8.76 1.72 0.52
CA LYS A 3 8.95 0.30 0.28
C LYS A 3 10.20 -0.17 1.01
N GLN A 4 10.11 -1.26 1.77
CA GLN A 4 11.26 -1.82 2.45
C GLN A 4 12.38 -2.15 1.45
N GLY A 5 13.60 -1.71 1.75
CA GLY A 5 14.76 -1.84 0.86
C GLY A 5 14.87 -0.75 -0.23
N SER A 6 13.91 0.18 -0.32
CA SER A 6 14.03 1.38 -1.17
C SER A 6 14.43 2.60 -0.33
N LEU A 7 15.43 3.34 -0.78
CA LEU A 7 15.80 4.65 -0.18
C LEU A 7 14.88 5.79 -0.64
N VAL A 8 14.07 5.56 -1.67
CA VAL A 8 13.18 6.55 -2.25
C VAL A 8 11.75 6.28 -1.76
N GLY A 9 11.18 7.29 -1.11
CA GLY A 9 9.76 7.36 -0.81
C GLY A 9 8.97 8.00 -1.96
N ARG A 10 7.69 7.67 -2.07
CA ARG A 10 6.77 8.25 -3.05
C ARG A 10 5.50 8.75 -2.34
N ALA A 11 4.83 9.73 -2.92
CA ALA A 11 3.58 10.28 -2.40
C ALA A 11 2.39 9.77 -3.22
N ILE A 12 1.27 9.55 -2.55
CA ILE A 12 -0.02 9.19 -3.14
C ILE A 12 -1.09 10.03 -2.46
N ASP A 13 -2.10 10.42 -3.22
CA ASP A 13 -3.27 11.15 -2.72
C ASP A 13 -4.44 10.17 -2.59
N LEU A 14 -4.71 9.73 -1.35
CA LEU A 14 -5.75 8.73 -1.07
C LEU A 14 -7.16 9.21 -1.43
N SER A 15 -7.40 10.54 -1.43
CA SER A 15 -8.72 11.11 -1.74
C SER A 15 -9.17 10.90 -3.19
N LYS A 16 -8.26 10.48 -4.07
CA LYS A 16 -8.53 10.21 -5.49
C LYS A 16 -8.85 8.75 -5.79
N LEU A 17 -8.83 7.88 -4.78
CA LEU A 17 -9.02 6.44 -4.91
C LEU A 17 -10.41 6.06 -4.36
N ASN A 18 -11.01 5.02 -4.95
CA ASN A 18 -12.37 4.58 -4.61
C ASN A 18 -12.39 3.32 -3.73
N GLY A 19 -11.23 2.85 -3.28
CA GLY A 19 -11.13 1.61 -2.52
C GLY A 19 -9.70 1.09 -2.42
N TYR A 20 -9.54 0.01 -1.65
CA TYR A 20 -8.26 -0.67 -1.49
C TYR A 20 -7.71 -1.22 -2.80
N ASP A 21 -8.56 -1.68 -3.72
CA ASP A 21 -8.11 -2.17 -5.03
C ASP A 21 -7.38 -1.08 -5.83
N ASP A 22 -7.90 0.16 -5.82
CA ASP A 22 -7.27 1.32 -6.46
C ASP A 22 -5.93 1.65 -5.77
N LEU A 23 -5.89 1.60 -4.44
CA LEU A 23 -4.66 1.80 -3.67
C LEU A 23 -3.59 0.75 -4.03
N ILE A 24 -3.94 -0.53 -4.00
CA ILE A 24 -3.00 -1.61 -4.33
C ILE A 24 -2.50 -1.48 -5.77
N TYR A 25 -3.39 -1.17 -6.72
CA TYR A 25 -2.99 -0.93 -8.12
C TYR A 25 -1.98 0.21 -8.24
N GLU A 26 -2.25 1.35 -7.59
CA GLU A 26 -1.37 2.51 -7.62
C GLU A 26 -0.03 2.27 -6.93
N LEU A 27 -0.02 1.54 -5.82
CA LEU A 27 1.23 1.17 -5.14
C LEU A 27 2.12 0.27 -6.00
N GLU A 28 1.54 -0.72 -6.67
CA GLU A 28 2.27 -1.57 -7.58
C GLU A 28 2.91 -0.76 -8.71
N ARG A 29 2.15 0.15 -9.33
CA ARG A 29 2.64 1.04 -10.39
C ARG A 29 3.71 2.01 -9.89
N LEU A 30 3.55 2.54 -8.68
CA LEU A 30 4.53 3.47 -8.09
C LEU A 30 5.87 2.78 -7.84
N PHE A 31 5.90 1.48 -7.55
CA PHE A 31 7.14 0.77 -7.23
C PHE A 31 7.60 -0.23 -8.31
N ASP A 32 7.00 -0.16 -9.51
CA ASP A 32 7.30 -1.07 -10.64
C ASP A 32 7.23 -2.55 -10.21
N MET A 33 6.17 -2.89 -9.48
CA MET A 33 5.95 -4.21 -8.85
C MET A 33 4.56 -4.80 -9.14
N GLU A 34 4.05 -4.57 -10.35
CA GLU A 34 2.76 -5.04 -10.82
C GLU A 34 2.55 -6.54 -10.60
N GLY A 35 1.40 -6.87 -9.99
CA GLY A 35 1.01 -8.23 -9.64
C GLY A 35 1.71 -8.82 -8.41
N LEU A 36 2.57 -8.08 -7.70
CA LEU A 36 3.25 -8.58 -6.49
C LEU A 36 2.50 -8.32 -5.19
N LEU A 37 1.68 -7.27 -5.10
CA LEU A 37 0.85 -6.99 -3.92
C LEU A 37 -0.48 -7.76 -3.99
N ARG A 38 -1.01 -7.98 -5.19
CA ARG A 38 -2.29 -8.68 -5.40
C ARG A 38 -2.20 -10.20 -5.36
N ASP A 39 -1.00 -10.75 -5.44
CA ASP A 39 -0.79 -12.20 -5.39
C ASP A 39 -0.49 -12.64 -3.94
N PRO A 40 -1.44 -13.31 -3.25
CA PRO A 40 -1.26 -13.73 -1.87
C PRO A 40 -0.10 -14.73 -1.68
N ALA A 41 0.39 -15.37 -2.75
CA ALA A 41 1.54 -16.25 -2.69
C ALA A 41 2.90 -15.51 -2.70
N LYS A 42 2.92 -14.21 -3.02
CA LYS A 42 4.16 -13.40 -3.09
C LYS A 42 4.60 -12.84 -1.74
N GLY A 43 3.73 -12.89 -0.72
CA GLY A 43 4.06 -12.56 0.67
C GLY A 43 4.28 -11.08 0.97
N TRP A 44 3.89 -10.16 0.06
CA TRP A 44 3.93 -8.73 0.36
C TRP A 44 2.70 -8.32 1.16
N GLN A 45 2.92 -7.42 2.12
CA GLN A 45 1.86 -6.81 2.92
C GLN A 45 2.00 -5.30 2.85
N VAL A 46 0.86 -4.60 2.86
CA VAL A 46 0.81 -3.14 2.95
C VAL A 46 0.35 -2.79 4.35
N VAL A 47 1.13 -1.94 5.03
CA VAL A 47 0.86 -1.46 6.37
C VAL A 47 0.81 0.07 6.38
N TYR A 48 0.07 0.63 7.32
CA TYR A 48 0.06 2.07 7.61
C TYR A 48 0.23 2.31 9.11
N THR A 49 0.51 3.56 9.46
CA THR A 49 0.54 4.03 10.85
C THR A 49 -0.70 4.87 11.06
N ASP A 50 -1.50 4.55 12.08
CA ASP A 50 -2.69 5.31 12.44
C ASP A 50 -2.37 6.55 13.29
N ASP A 51 -3.40 7.21 13.83
CA ASP A 51 -3.28 8.38 14.69
C ASP A 51 -2.80 8.05 16.11
N GLU A 52 -2.87 6.79 16.53
CA GLU A 52 -2.31 6.28 17.78
C GLU A 52 -0.81 5.91 17.65
N ASN A 53 -0.27 5.96 16.42
CA ASN A 53 1.06 5.52 16.02
C ASN A 53 1.26 3.99 16.00
N ASP A 54 0.17 3.23 15.92
CA ASP A 54 0.21 1.79 15.78
C ASP A 54 0.31 1.38 14.31
N MET A 55 0.99 0.26 14.07
CA MET A 55 1.13 -0.30 12.72
C MET A 55 -0.03 -1.23 12.41
N MET A 56 -0.82 -0.85 11.40
CA MET A 56 -2.03 -1.53 11.00
C MET A 56 -1.90 -2.12 9.59
N LEU A 57 -2.57 -3.24 9.34
CA LEU A 57 -2.67 -3.83 8.00
C LEU A 57 -3.71 -3.07 7.17
N VAL A 58 -3.36 -2.76 5.93
CA VAL A 58 -4.30 -2.15 4.99
C VAL A 58 -5.37 -3.16 4.58
N GLY A 59 -6.65 -2.79 4.71
CA GLY A 59 -7.80 -3.58 4.29
C GLY A 59 -8.62 -4.21 5.42
N ASP A 60 -8.21 -4.03 6.68
CA ASP A 60 -8.96 -4.52 7.84
C ASP A 60 -10.16 -3.61 8.19
N ASP A 61 -10.04 -2.31 7.89
CA ASP A 61 -11.11 -1.33 8.04
C ASP A 61 -11.87 -1.11 6.72
N PRO A 62 -13.09 -0.53 6.74
CA PRO A 62 -13.69 0.02 5.54
C PRO A 62 -12.81 1.12 4.93
N TRP A 63 -12.81 1.20 3.59
CA TRP A 63 -12.14 2.29 2.86
C TRP A 63 -12.60 3.67 3.32
#